data_AF-A0A257MID3-F1
#
_entry.id   AF-A0A257MID3-F1
#
_cell.length_a   1.000
_cell.length_b   1.000
_cell.length_c   1.000
_cell.angle_alpha   90.00
_cell.angle_beta   90.00
_cell.angle_gamma   90.00
#
_symmetry.space_group_name_H-M   'P 1'
#
loop_
_entity.id
_entity.type
_entity.pdbx_description
1 polymer ?
#
loop_
_entity_poly.entity_id
_entity_poly.type
_entity_poly.pdbx_seq_one_letter_code
_entity_poly.pdbx_strand_id
1 'polypeptide(L)' 'MLIEMSPDFGSGSARIQGEVEVELVCKLLGKDREYSKQMIIYMPEVRELRRKLPTTTQYAFITNLRERGVE' A
#
# COMPACT_ATOMS: atom_id res chain seq x y z
N MET A 1 0.08 -4.11 -9.36
CA MET A 1 0.35 -3.14 -8.29
C MET A 1 0.44 -3.86 -6.96
N LEU A 2 1.50 -3.59 -6.18
CA LEU A 2 1.69 -4.16 -4.84
C LEU A 2 1.02 -3.27 -3.79
N ILE A 3 0.29 -3.90 -2.88
CA ILE A 3 -0.25 -3.30 -1.65
C ILE A 3 0.61 -3.85 -0.51
N GLU A 4 1.58 -3.05 -0.06
CA GLU A 4 2.53 -3.45 0.95
C GLU A 4 1.97 -3.27 2.35
N MET A 5 1.99 -4.32 3.15
CA MET A 5 1.55 -4.30 4.53
C MET A 5 2.75 -4.56 5.42
N SER A 6 3.17 -3.56 6.19
CA SER A 6 4.22 -3.66 7.21
C SER A 6 3.68 -3.15 8.55
N PRO A 7 4.05 -3.76 9.68
CA PRO A 7 3.83 -3.19 11.00
C PRO A 7 4.36 -1.76 11.16
N ASP A 8 5.39 -1.39 10.39
CA ASP A 8 6.03 -0.07 10.46
C ASP A 8 5.12 1.07 9.97
N PHE A 9 4.09 0.76 9.16
CA PHE A 9 3.17 1.76 8.62
C PHE A 9 2.02 2.09 9.58
N GLY A 10 1.94 1.39 10.71
CA GLY A 10 0.83 1.46 11.65
C GLY A 10 -0.28 0.44 11.36
N SER A 11 -1.09 0.17 12.38
CA SER A 11 -2.16 -0.82 12.32
C SER A 11 -3.18 -0.51 11.24
N GLY A 12 -3.39 -1.44 10.31
CA GLY A 12 -4.38 -1.29 9.24
C GLY A 12 -3.97 -0.31 8.14
N SER A 13 -2.68 0.04 8.08
CA SER A 13 -2.09 0.81 6.99
C SER A 13 -1.44 -0.11 5.97
N ALA A 14 -1.43 0.34 4.72
CA ALA A 14 -0.67 -0.25 3.64
C ALA A 14 0.01 0.83 2.81
N ARG A 15 1.07 0.47 2.10
CA ARG A 15 1.81 1.36 1.22
C ARG A 15 1.63 0.93 -0.23
N ILE A 16 1.37 1.92 -1.08
CA ILE A 16 1.52 1.80 -2.54
C ILE A 16 2.86 2.43 -2.91
N GLN A 17 3.63 1.74 -3.74
CA GLN A 17 4.89 2.23 -4.29
C GLN A 17 4.80 2.45 -5.79
N GLY A 18 5.49 3.49 -6.26
CA GLY A 18 5.58 3.86 -7.66
C GLY A 18 4.71 5.07 -7.97
N GLU A 19 5.27 6.03 -8.71
CA GLU A 19 4.58 7.29 -9.05
C GLU A 19 3.33 7.04 -9.89
N VAL A 20 3.40 6.11 -10.84
CA VAL A 20 2.28 5.75 -11.72
C VAL A 20 1.17 5.05 -10.93
N GLU A 21 1.54 4.15 -10.02
CA GLU A 21 0.63 3.44 -9.13
C GLU A 21 -0.06 4.41 -8.17
N VAL A 22 0.68 5.35 -7.58
CA VAL A 22 0.13 6.40 -6.71
C VAL A 22 -0.87 7.26 -7.48
N GLU A 23 -0.52 7.70 -8.68
CA GLU A 23 -1.42 8.48 -9.53
C GLU A 23 -2.70 7.71 -9.88
N LEU A 24 -2.57 6.43 -10.25
CA LEU A 24 -3.70 5.56 -10.53
C LEU A 24 -4.62 5.43 -9.30
N VAL A 25 -4.03 5.21 -8.12
CA VAL A 25 -4.77 5.06 -6.87
C VAL A 25 -5.50 6.36 -6.49
N CYS A 26 -4.86 7.53 -6.63
CA CYS A 26 -5.54 8.83 -6.47
C CYS A 26 -6.79 8.92 -7.34
N LYS A 27 -6.66 8.62 -8.64
CA LYS A 27 -7.79 8.69 -9.59
C LYS A 27 -8.90 7.70 -9.25
N LEU A 28 -8.54 6.48 -8.83
CA LEU A 28 -9.52 5.46 -8.47
C LEU A 28 -10.26 5.80 -7.17
N LEU A 29 -9.59 6.39 -6.20
CA LEU A 29 -10.16 6.75 -4.88
C LEU A 29 -10.78 8.15 -4.86
N GLY A 30 -10.72 8.90 -5.96
CA GLY A 30 -11.23 10.27 -6.02
C GLY A 30 -10.44 11.25 -5.13
N LYS A 31 -9.15 10.99 -4.92
CA LYS A 31 -8.25 11.88 -4.17
C LYS A 31 -7.49 12.82 -5.12
N ASP A 32 -7.02 13.93 -4.58
CA ASP A 32 -6.15 14.84 -5.32
C ASP A 32 -4.88 14.15 -5.82
N ARG A 33 -4.37 14.61 -6.95
CA ARG A 33 -3.17 14.03 -7.56
C ARG A 33 -1.97 14.31 -6.68
N GLU A 34 -1.37 13.24 -6.18
CA GLU A 34 -0.14 13.30 -5.40
C GLU A 34 1.05 12.93 -6.30
N TYR A 35 1.98 13.86 -6.51
CA TYR A 35 3.26 13.56 -7.15
C TYR A 35 4.23 13.03 -6.10
N SER A 36 3.96 11.82 -5.63
CA SER A 36 4.80 11.11 -4.66
C SER A 36 5.16 9.73 -5.20
N LYS A 37 6.35 9.26 -4.83
CA LYS A 37 6.81 7.90 -5.15
C LYS A 37 6.12 6.84 -4.29
N GLN A 38 5.44 7.24 -3.22
CA GLN A 38 4.74 6.34 -2.32
C GLN A 38 3.53 7.02 -1.68
N MET A 39 2.51 6.23 -1.37
CA MET A 39 1.31 6.68 -0.66
C MET A 39 0.95 5.67 0.42
N ILE A 40 0.58 6.17 1.60
CA ILE A 40 -0.06 5.36 2.64
C ILE A 40 -1.57 5.37 2.43
N ILE A 41 -2.16 4.19 2.39
CA ILE A 41 -3.60 3.96 2.33
C ILE A 41 -4.03 3.09 3.51
N TYR A 42 -5.29 3.16 3.89
CA TYR A 42 -5.86 2.39 4.98
C TYR A 42 -6.80 1.29 4.48
N MET A 43 -7.24 0.43 5.39
CA MET A 43 -8.09 -0.72 5.06
C MET A 43 -9.36 -0.39 4.25
N PRO A 44 -10.08 0.74 4.48
CA PRO A 44 -11.20 1.11 3.63
C PRO A 44 -10.81 1.30 2.16
N GLU A 45 -9.70 2.00 1.89
CA GLU A 45 -9.23 2.26 0.54
C GLU A 45 -8.65 1.00 -0.10
N VAL A 46 -7.97 0.15 0.68
CA VAL A 46 -7.52 -1.18 0.23
C VAL A 46 -8.70 -2.03 -0.23
N ARG A 47 -9.80 -2.06 0.53
CA ARG A 47 -11.01 -2.79 0.16
C ARG A 47 -11.62 -2.26 -1.13
N GLU A 48 -11.65 -0.95 -1.28
CA GLU A 48 -12.16 -0.32 -2.50
C GLU A 48 -11.30 -0.63 -3.72
N LEU A 49 -9.98 -0.55 -3.60
CA LEU A 49 -9.03 -0.91 -4.66
C LEU A 49 -9.18 -2.37 -5.07
N ARG A 50 -9.32 -3.29 -4.10
CA ARG A 50 -9.57 -4.72 -4.37
C ARG A 50 -10.89 -4.99 -5.07
N ARG A 51 -11.93 -4.20 -4.78
CA ARG A 51 -13.23 -4.29 -5.48
C ARG A 51 -13.12 -3.81 -6.93
N LYS A 52 -12.35 -2.75 -7.19
CA LYS A 52 -12.16 -2.17 -8.54
C LYS A 52 -11.15 -2.93 -9.39
N LEU A 53 -10.08 -3.43 -8.79
CA LEU A 53 -8.93 -4.09 -9.45
C LEU A 53 -8.62 -5.45 -8.79
N PRO A 54 -9.52 -6.44 -8.87
CA PRO A 54 -9.41 -7.69 -8.13
C PRO A 54 -8.20 -8.55 -8.56
N THR A 55 -7.84 -8.51 -9.84
CA THR A 55 -6.76 -9.34 -10.42
C THR A 55 -5.45 -8.60 -10.58
N THR A 56 -5.48 -7.26 -10.64
CA THR A 56 -4.30 -6.41 -10.89
C THR A 56 -3.65 -5.90 -9.58
N THR A 57 -4.21 -6.25 -8.42
CA THR A 57 -3.68 -5.91 -7.09
C THR A 57 -3.20 -7.15 -6.34
N GLN A 58 -1.97 -7.10 -5.83
CA GLN A 58 -1.37 -8.18 -5.05
C GLN A 58 -0.96 -7.65 -3.68
N TYR A 59 -1.13 -8.46 -2.63
CA TYR A 59 -0.66 -8.11 -1.30
C TYR A 59 0.79 -8.54 -1.13
N ALA A 60 1.61 -7.65 -0.57
CA ALA A 60 2.96 -7.94 -0.15
C ALA A 60 3.06 -7.74 1.37
N PHE A 61 3.11 -8.83 2.13
CA PHE A 61 3.30 -8.77 3.57
C PHE A 61 4.80 -8.67 3.86
N ILE A 62 5.22 -7.53 4.40
CA ILE A 62 6.60 -7.27 4.77
C ILE A 62 6.69 -7.50 6.27
N THR A 63 7.46 -8.51 6.67
CA THR A 63 7.86 -8.72 8.05
C THR A 63 9.34 -8.40 8.16
N ASN A 64 9.68 -7.44 9.03
CA ASN A 64 11.07 -7.30 9.43
C ASN A 64 11.35 -8.45 10.39
N LEU A 65 11.97 -9.53 9.89
CA LEU A 65 12.68 -10.46 10.74
C LEU A 65 13.84 -9.65 11.33
N ARG A 66 13.63 -9.01 12.49
CA ARG A 66 14.77 -8.60 13.30
C ARG A 66 15.52 -9.90 13.57
N GLU A 67 16.71 -10.06 12.99
CA GLU A 67 17.74 -10.88 13.61
C GLU A 67 17.84 -10.33 15.03
N ARG A 68 17.23 -11.05 15.98
CA ARG A 68 17.57 -10.87 17.39
C ARG A 68 19.06 -11.18 17.43
N GLY A 69 19.85 -10.12 17.55
CA GLY A 69 21.27 -10.23 17.85
C GLY A 69 21.44 -11.28 18.94
N VAL A 70 22.30 -12.24 18.64
CA VAL A 70 22.92 -13.09 19.63
C VAL A 70 23.72 -12.17 20.53
N GLU A 71 23.19 -11.86 21.72
CA GLU A 71 23.94 -11.42 22.90
C GLU A 71 23.39 -12.14 24.13
#